data_AF-A0A952GJQ9-F1
#
_entry.id   AF-A0A952GJQ9-F1
#
_cell.length_a   1.000
_cell.length_b   1.000
_cell.length_c   1.000
_cell.angle_alpha   90.00
_cell.angle_beta   90.00
_cell.angle_gamma   90.00
#
_symmetry.space_group_name_H-M   'P 1'
#
loop_
_entity.id
_entity.type
_entity.pdbx_description
1 polymer ?
#
loop_
_entity_poly.entity_id
_entity_poly.type
_entity_poly.pdbx_seq_one_letter_code
_entity_poly.pdbx_strand_id
1 'polypeptide(L)' 'RRLLAWVDRFAAGGPAGCTTHPHCFFGPMTPDEWAAMGYKHLDHHLNQFGV' A
#
# COMPACT_ATOMS: atom_id res chain seq x y z
N ARG A 1 -3.71 -15.48 11.24
CA ARG A 1 -2.74 -14.44 10.81
C ARG A 1 -3.15 -13.87 9.45
N ARG A 2 -4.26 -13.13 9.37
CA ARG A 2 -4.80 -12.65 8.09
C ARG A 2 -4.04 -11.43 7.57
N LEU A 3 -3.73 -10.46 8.44
CA LEU A 3 -2.99 -9.23 8.08
C LEU A 3 -1.61 -9.56 7.49
N LEU A 4 -0.83 -10.39 8.18
CA LEU A 4 0.51 -10.79 7.72
C LEU A 4 0.48 -11.39 6.31
N ALA A 5 -0.47 -12.29 6.03
CA ALA A 5 -0.61 -12.88 4.69
C ALA A 5 -0.93 -11.83 3.60
N TRP A 6 -1.69 -10.78 3.93
CA TRP A 6 -1.95 -9.68 2.99
C TRP A 6 -0.71 -8.80 2.78
N VAL A 7 0.04 -8.52 3.84
CA VAL A 7 1.31 -7.77 3.77
C VAL A 7 2.32 -8.53 2.93
N ASP A 8 2.47 -9.84 3.15
CA ASP A 8 3.36 -10.71 2.37
C ASP A 8 2.96 -10.71 0.88
N ARG A 9 1.66 -10.82 0.59
CA ARG A 9 1.15 -10.76 -0.78
C ARG A 9 1.42 -9.41 -1.45
N PHE A 10 1.19 -8.31 -0.73
CA PHE A 10 1.45 -6.96 -1.26
C PHE A 10 2.94 -6.76 -1.53
N ALA A 11 3.79 -7.13 -0.57
CA ALA A 11 5.24 -7.03 -0.69
C ALA A 11 5.81 -7.87 -1.86
N ALA A 12 5.30 -9.10 -2.04
CA ALA A 12 5.72 -9.98 -3.13
C ALA A 12 5.35 -9.43 -4.52
N GLY A 13 4.23 -8.71 -4.63
CA GLY A 13 3.83 -8.07 -5.89
C GLY A 13 4.66 -6.83 -6.24
N GLY A 14 5.13 -6.10 -5.22
CA GLY A 14 5.93 -4.88 -5.37
C GLY A 14 5.25 -3.81 -6.25
N PRO A 15 6.03 -2.85 -6.78
CA PRO A 15 5.51 -1.83 -7.69
C PRO A 15 4.84 -2.42 -8.94
N ALA A 16 5.35 -3.53 -9.49
CA ALA A 16 4.78 -4.17 -10.67
C ALA A 16 3.35 -4.70 -10.45
N GLY A 17 2.97 -4.99 -9.20
CA GLY A 17 1.61 -5.38 -8.81
C GLY A 17 0.67 -4.20 -8.56
N CYS A 18 1.17 -2.96 -8.59
CA CYS A 18 0.35 -1.77 -8.33
C CYS A 18 -0.40 -1.32 -9.59
N THR A 19 -1.59 -0.75 -9.38
CA THR A 19 -2.41 -0.18 -10.44
C THR A 19 -1.80 1.12 -10.97
N THR A 20 -2.16 1.47 -12.20
CA THR A 20 -1.89 2.79 -12.82
C THR A 20 -3.12 3.68 -12.87
N HIS A 21 -4.26 3.21 -12.33
CA HIS A 21 -5.46 4.04 -12.24
C HIS A 21 -5.22 5.22 -11.29
N PRO A 22 -5.78 6.41 -11.57
CA PRO A 22 -5.67 7.55 -10.68
C PRO A 22 -6.21 7.24 -9.28
N HIS A 23 -5.45 7.60 -8.24
CA HIS A 23 -5.89 7.53 -6.87
C HIS A 23 -6.95 8.61 -6.61
N CYS A 24 -8.03 8.28 -5.89
CA CYS A 24 -9.15 9.20 -5.67
C CYS A 24 -8.78 10.49 -4.94
N PHE A 25 -7.71 10.48 -4.12
CA PHE A 25 -7.20 11.67 -3.42
C PHE A 25 -5.97 12.30 -4.07
N PHE A 26 -5.12 11.51 -4.72
CA PHE A 26 -3.77 11.96 -5.14
C PHE A 26 -3.64 12.07 -6.67
N GLY A 27 -4.65 11.66 -7.43
CA GLY A 27 -4.61 11.69 -8.89
C GLY A 27 -3.66 10.62 -9.46
N PRO A 28 -3.10 10.86 -10.66
CA PRO A 28 -2.15 9.94 -11.29
C PRO A 28 -0.93 9.72 -10.42
N MET A 29 -0.55 8.46 -10.24
CA MET A 29 0.64 8.05 -9.49
C MET A 29 1.37 6.97 -10.26
N THR A 30 2.69 6.96 -10.16
CA THR A 30 3.54 5.87 -10.64
C THR A 30 3.31 4.62 -9.77
N PRO A 31 3.62 3.41 -10.29
CA PRO A 31 3.51 2.19 -9.49
C PRO A 31 4.38 2.21 -8.23
N ASP A 32 5.54 2.87 -8.27
CA ASP A 32 6.42 3.07 -7.10
C ASP A 32 5.77 3.97 -6.04
N GLU A 33 5.12 5.07 -6.46
CA GLU A 33 4.38 5.94 -5.55
C GLU A 33 3.18 5.20 -4.92
N TRP A 34 2.48 4.35 -5.69
CA TRP A 34 1.42 3.48 -5.17
C TRP A 34 1.95 2.50 -4.13
N ALA A 35 3.08 1.85 -4.40
CA ALA A 35 3.72 0.92 -3.47
C ALA A 35 4.10 1.63 -2.16
N ALA A 36 4.77 2.78 -2.26
CA ALA A 36 5.16 3.59 -1.11
C ALA A 36 3.94 4.11 -0.31
N MET A 37 2.89 4.53 -0.99
CA MET A 37 1.64 4.97 -0.36
C MET A 37 0.98 3.83 0.41
N GLY A 38 0.92 2.62 -0.15
CA GLY A 38 0.35 1.45 0.53
C GLY A 38 1.03 1.16 1.87
N TYR A 39 2.36 1.20 1.92
CA TYR A 39 3.11 1.05 3.17
C TYR A 39 2.83 2.19 4.16
N LYS A 40 2.86 3.45 3.69
CA LYS A 40 2.60 4.62 4.54
C LYS A 40 1.18 4.61 5.12
N HIS A 41 0.19 4.19 4.35
CA HIS A 41 -1.21 4.13 4.78
C HIS A 41 -1.44 3.01 5.79
N LEU A 42 -0.81 1.84 5.58
CA LEU A 42 -0.83 0.77 6.57
C LEU A 42 -0.19 1.24 7.89
N ASP A 43 1.02 1.81 7.83
CA ASP A 43 1.74 2.32 9.01
C ASP A 43 0.95 3.40 9.75
N HIS A 44 0.34 4.35 9.03
CA HIS A 44 -0.57 5.35 9.60
C HIS A 44 -1.68 4.68 10.43
N HIS A 45 -2.31 3.63 9.92
CA HIS A 45 -3.36 2.92 10.66
C HIS A 45 -2.84 2.10 11.84
N LEU A 46 -1.68 1.46 11.71
CA LEU A 46 -1.09 0.76 12.85
C LEU A 46 -0.81 1.73 14.01
N ASN A 47 -0.21 2.88 13.72
CA ASN A 47 0.01 3.95 14.69
C ASN A 47 -1.30 4.54 15.24
N GLN A 48 -2.31 4.78 14.38
CA GLN A 48 -3.61 5.32 14.79
C GLN A 48 -4.31 4.41 15.82
N PHE A 49 -4.16 3.09 15.68
CA PHE A 49 -4.78 2.11 16.57
C PHE A 49 -3.85 1.60 17.69
N GLY A 50 -2.60 2.05 17.74
CA GLY A 50 -1.63 1.71 18.78
C GLY A 50 -1.19 0.24 18.77
N VAL A 51 -1.04 -0.35 17.57
CA VAL A 51 -0.60 -1.74 17.37
C VAL A 51 0.81 -1.86 16.83
#